data_AF-A0A8C3IMI9-F1
#
_entry.id   AF-A0A8C3IMI9-F1
#
_cell.length_a   1.000
_cell.length_b   1.000
_cell.length_c   1.000
_cell.angle_alpha   90.00
_cell.angle_beta   90.00
_cell.angle_gamma   90.00
#
_symmetry.space_group_name_H-M   'P 1'
#
loop_
_entity.id
_entity.type
_entity.pdbx_description
1 polymer ?
#
loop_
_entity_poly.entity_id
_entity_poly.type
_entity_poly.pdbx_seq_one_letter_code
_entity_poly.pdbx_strand_id
1 'polypeptide(L)'
;VRHVHERMDESWTASLLSILAIADLMGRLLCGWYANLHLTRTIHLLTITVVLISTSLMLLPLANNYLSLAIFTGFYGFFFGTTVSIHITVLADVVGMSDFDSALGLFMLIRSTGGFLGPPLAGKLRWHFHKHSLLVKCFYIAGATLVISTVFLVVIDQLQQNKEQETQTDTKPKKQILLFPSLHFLKFKTGKCQEQNMGV
;
A
#
# COMPACT_ATOMS: atom_id res chain seq x y z
N VAL A 1 7.09 24.05 32.95
CA VAL A 1 7.29 22.58 33.07
C VAL A 1 6.55 21.81 31.97
N ARG A 2 5.25 22.06 31.72
CA ARG A 2 4.48 21.37 30.65
C ARG A 2 5.08 21.55 29.23
N HIS A 3 5.51 22.77 28.88
CA HIS A 3 6.19 23.06 27.60
C HIS A 3 7.56 22.40 27.40
N VAL A 4 8.25 22.00 28.47
CA VAL A 4 9.56 21.34 28.36
C VAL A 4 9.37 19.84 28.10
N HIS A 5 8.39 19.22 28.74
CA HIS A 5 8.06 17.81 28.52
C HIS A 5 7.52 17.58 27.10
N GLU A 6 6.67 18.48 26.60
CA GLU A 6 6.10 18.41 25.25
C GLU A 6 7.19 18.52 24.15
N ARG A 7 8.19 19.39 24.35
CA ARG A 7 9.36 19.48 23.45
C ARG A 7 10.22 18.22 23.45
N MET A 8 10.32 17.54 24.58
CA MET A 8 11.07 16.29 24.65
C MET A 8 10.38 15.25 23.76
N ASP A 9 9.08 15.02 23.90
CA ASP A 9 8.35 14.05 23.07
C ASP A 9 8.37 14.38 21.57
N GLU A 10 8.31 15.67 21.22
CA GLU A 10 8.45 16.15 19.84
C GLU A 10 9.79 15.76 19.20
N SER A 11 10.89 15.89 19.95
CA SER A 11 12.22 15.56 19.42
C SER A 11 12.38 14.08 19.08
N TRP A 12 11.85 13.18 19.91
CA TRP A 12 11.89 11.73 19.68
C TRP A 12 11.00 11.35 18.49
N THR A 13 9.82 11.97 18.41
CA THR A 13 8.89 11.79 17.29
C THR A 13 9.51 12.26 15.97
N ALA A 14 10.17 13.42 15.96
CA ALA A 14 10.83 13.96 14.77
C ALA A 14 12.00 13.08 14.31
N SER A 15 12.81 12.57 15.24
CA SER A 15 13.90 11.63 14.92
C SER A 15 13.37 10.34 14.29
N LEU A 16 12.31 9.75 14.83
CA LEU A 16 11.68 8.56 14.25
C LEU A 16 11.13 8.82 12.85
N LEU A 17 10.50 9.97 12.64
CA LEU A 17 9.96 10.37 11.34
C LEU A 17 11.08 10.57 10.30
N SER A 18 12.24 11.10 10.72
CA SER A 18 13.41 11.22 9.87
C SER A 18 13.98 9.85 9.47
N ILE A 19 14.12 8.94 10.44
CA ILE A 19 14.58 7.56 10.18
C ILE A 19 13.60 6.86 9.22
N LEU A 20 12.30 7.01 9.45
CA LEU A 20 11.25 6.47 8.57
C LEU A 20 11.44 6.96 7.13
N ALA A 21 11.65 8.26 6.93
CA ALA A 21 11.80 8.86 5.61
C ALA A 21 13.08 8.40 4.89
N ILE A 22 14.21 8.32 5.61
CA ILE A 22 15.48 7.83 5.04
C ILE A 22 15.34 6.35 4.64
N ALA A 23 14.72 5.54 5.49
CA ALA A 23 14.49 4.12 5.21
C ALA A 23 13.53 3.92 4.03
N ASP A 24 12.45 4.72 3.93
CA ASP A 24 11.54 4.73 2.78
C ASP A 24 12.28 5.04 1.47
N LEU A 25 13.15 6.04 1.47
CA LEU A 25 13.97 6.36 0.30
C LEU A 25 14.92 5.20 -0.06
N MET A 26 15.59 4.60 0.92
CA MET A 26 16.44 3.42 0.72
C MET A 26 15.64 2.25 0.12
N GLY A 27 14.41 2.01 0.59
CA GLY A 27 13.52 0.97 0.07
C GLY A 27 13.17 1.14 -1.40
N ARG A 28 12.95 2.38 -1.84
CA ARG A 28 12.69 2.73 -3.25
C ARG A 28 13.94 2.57 -4.10
N LEU A 29 15.10 3.02 -3.62
CA LEU A 29 16.37 2.87 -4.34
C LEU A 29 16.75 1.40 -4.54
N LEU A 30 16.61 0.59 -3.49
CA LEU A 30 16.86 -0.85 -3.57
C LEU A 30 15.85 -1.54 -4.49
N CYS A 31 14.58 -1.13 -4.49
CA CYS A 31 13.60 -1.65 -5.45
C CYS A 31 13.94 -1.25 -6.90
N GLY A 32 14.40 -0.02 -7.13
CA GLY A 32 14.83 0.43 -8.45
C GLY A 32 16.05 -0.34 -8.97
N TRP A 33 17.01 -0.61 -8.10
CA TRP A 33 18.14 -1.49 -8.40
C TRP A 33 17.68 -2.92 -8.68
N TYR A 34 16.81 -3.46 -7.82
CA TYR A 34 16.29 -4.83 -7.94
C TYR A 34 15.45 -5.03 -9.21
N ALA A 35 14.67 -4.02 -9.62
CA ALA A 35 13.89 -4.06 -10.85
C ALA A 35 14.77 -4.23 -12.11
N ASN A 36 16.01 -3.74 -12.08
CA ASN A 36 16.97 -3.92 -13.18
C ASN A 36 17.49 -5.37 -13.29
N LEU A 37 17.36 -6.19 -12.25
CA LEU A 37 17.88 -7.56 -12.23
C LEU A 37 16.95 -8.60 -12.89
N HIS A 38 15.82 -8.22 -13.49
CA HIS A 38 14.92 -9.13 -14.23
C HIS A 38 14.50 -10.39 -13.43
N LEU A 39 14.47 -10.29 -12.09
CA LEU A 39 14.15 -11.42 -11.22
C LEU A 39 12.70 -11.34 -10.70
N THR A 40 11.90 -12.27 -11.23
CA THR A 40 10.72 -12.90 -10.61
C THR A 40 9.39 -12.13 -10.60
N ARG A 41 8.29 -12.90 -10.48
CA ARG A 41 6.88 -12.47 -10.38
C ARG A 41 6.72 -11.32 -9.38
N THR A 42 6.60 -10.10 -9.90
CA THR A 42 6.40 -8.86 -9.15
C THR A 42 5.22 -8.93 -8.17
N ILE A 43 4.20 -9.72 -8.51
CA ILE A 43 3.01 -9.97 -7.68
C ILE A 43 3.35 -10.72 -6.38
N HIS A 44 4.22 -11.72 -6.42
CA HIS A 44 4.56 -12.50 -5.22
C HIS A 44 5.42 -11.67 -4.26
N LEU A 45 6.32 -10.84 -4.80
CA LEU A 45 7.10 -9.89 -4.00
C LEU A 45 6.21 -8.83 -3.33
N LEU A 46 5.19 -8.32 -4.05
CA LEU A 46 4.19 -7.41 -3.48
C LEU A 46 3.47 -8.06 -2.28
N THR A 47 3.04 -9.31 -2.42
CA THR A 47 2.35 -10.04 -1.36
C THR A 47 3.25 -10.21 -0.13
N ILE A 48 4.51 -10.60 -0.33
CA ILE A 48 5.50 -10.72 0.77
C ILE A 48 5.69 -9.37 1.47
N THR A 49 5.97 -8.29 0.74
CA THR A 49 6.24 -6.98 1.37
C THR A 49 5.03 -6.43 2.10
N VAL A 50 3.82 -6.63 1.59
CA VAL A 50 2.58 -6.23 2.26
C VAL A 50 2.36 -7.02 3.56
N VAL A 51 2.66 -8.32 3.58
CA VAL A 51 2.61 -9.13 4.82
C VAL A 51 3.62 -8.63 5.86
N LEU A 52 4.85 -8.31 5.43
CA LEU A 52 5.89 -7.76 6.29
C LEU A 52 5.48 -6.41 6.87
N ILE A 53 4.93 -5.49 6.07
CA ILE A 53 4.44 -4.18 6.53
C ILE A 53 3.36 -4.35 7.59
N SER A 54 2.35 -5.18 7.32
CA SER A 54 1.23 -5.39 8.25
C SER A 54 1.69 -6.00 9.57
N THR A 55 2.64 -6.95 9.51
CA THR A 55 3.23 -7.59 10.69
C THR A 55 4.07 -6.59 11.49
N SER A 56 4.92 -5.80 10.80
CA SER A 56 5.73 -4.74 11.44
C SER A 56 4.86 -3.67 12.08
N LEU A 57 3.74 -3.30 11.43
CA LEU A 57 2.80 -2.36 12.03
C LEU A 57 2.25 -2.98 13.32
N MET A 58 1.72 -4.19 13.32
CA MET A 58 1.16 -4.81 14.53
C MET A 58 2.17 -4.98 15.67
N LEU A 59 3.48 -5.04 15.37
CA LEU A 59 4.57 -5.09 16.37
C LEU A 59 4.97 -3.72 16.94
N LEU A 60 4.69 -2.62 16.23
CA LEU A 60 5.01 -1.26 16.69
C LEU A 60 4.40 -0.84 18.05
N PRO A 61 3.15 -1.20 18.43
CA PRO A 61 2.56 -0.81 19.71
C PRO A 61 3.06 -1.69 20.87
N LEU A 62 3.76 -2.79 20.56
CA LEU A 62 4.35 -3.71 21.54
C LEU A 62 5.76 -3.25 21.94
N ALA A 63 6.39 -2.38 21.14
CA ALA A 63 7.72 -1.86 21.42
C ALA A 63 7.68 -0.78 22.52
N ASN A 64 8.16 -1.15 23.71
CA ASN A 64 8.24 -0.22 24.86
C ASN A 64 9.54 0.59 24.93
N ASN A 65 10.55 0.23 24.13
CA ASN A 65 11.86 0.90 24.13
C ASN A 65 12.03 1.73 22.86
N TYR A 66 12.60 2.93 22.99
CA TYR A 66 12.88 3.80 21.83
C TYR A 66 13.77 3.15 20.79
N LEU A 67 14.81 2.42 21.22
CA LEU A 67 15.71 1.74 20.29
C LEU A 67 14.96 0.70 19.45
N SER A 68 14.09 -0.09 20.09
CA SER A 68 13.22 -1.04 19.40
C SER A 68 12.26 -0.32 18.45
N LEU A 69 11.64 0.77 18.90
CA LEU A 69 10.73 1.57 18.10
C LEU A 69 11.42 2.15 16.86
N ALA A 70 12.66 2.64 16.99
CA ALA A 70 13.46 3.18 15.90
C ALA A 70 13.83 2.08 14.88
N ILE A 71 14.23 0.90 15.34
CA ILE A 71 14.53 -0.25 14.47
C ILE A 71 13.27 -0.67 13.70
N PHE A 72 12.14 -0.88 14.39
CA PHE A 72 10.89 -1.27 13.73
C PHE A 72 10.37 -0.20 12.77
N THR A 73 10.52 1.08 13.12
CA THR A 73 10.15 2.19 12.24
C THR A 73 11.02 2.23 10.99
N GLY A 74 12.32 1.97 11.12
CA GLY A 74 13.24 1.84 9.99
C GLY A 74 12.86 0.68 9.07
N PHE A 75 12.62 -0.51 9.62
CA PHE A 75 12.14 -1.66 8.84
C PHE A 75 10.80 -1.38 8.15
N TYR A 76 9.83 -0.83 8.88
CA TYR A 76 8.53 -0.46 8.34
C TYR A 76 8.68 0.54 7.18
N GLY A 77 9.50 1.58 7.35
CA GLY A 77 9.79 2.56 6.28
C GLY A 77 10.41 1.91 5.05
N PHE A 78 11.40 1.04 5.26
CA PHE A 78 12.06 0.30 4.19
C PHE A 78 11.08 -0.53 3.36
N PHE A 79 10.28 -1.39 4.01
CA PHE A 79 9.30 -2.23 3.31
C PHE A 79 8.17 -1.41 2.67
N PHE A 80 7.75 -0.32 3.32
CA PHE A 80 6.77 0.61 2.78
C PHE A 80 7.27 1.24 1.47
N GLY A 81 8.52 1.72 1.44
CA GLY A 81 9.13 2.28 0.24
C GLY A 81 9.25 1.27 -0.90
N THR A 82 9.69 0.04 -0.59
CA THR A 82 9.73 -1.04 -1.58
C THR A 82 8.33 -1.36 -2.12
N THR A 83 7.33 -1.47 -1.25
CA THR A 83 5.95 -1.76 -1.67
C THR A 83 5.37 -0.66 -2.56
N VAL A 84 5.64 0.60 -2.25
CA VAL A 84 5.20 1.73 -3.09
C VAL A 84 5.84 1.65 -4.48
N SER A 85 7.14 1.35 -4.59
CA SER A 85 7.78 1.15 -5.90
C SER A 85 7.19 -0.03 -6.67
N ILE A 86 7.02 -1.19 -6.03
CA ILE A 86 6.44 -2.38 -6.66
C ILE A 86 5.01 -2.09 -7.13
N HIS A 87 4.22 -1.37 -6.33
CA HIS A 87 2.84 -1.04 -6.67
C HIS A 87 2.73 -0.27 -7.99
N ILE A 88 3.61 0.70 -8.22
CA ILE A 88 3.65 1.47 -9.47
C ILE A 88 4.04 0.57 -10.66
N THR A 89 5.01 -0.32 -10.48
CA THR A 89 5.43 -1.29 -11.51
C THR A 89 4.31 -2.25 -11.88
N VAL A 90 3.61 -2.82 -10.89
CA VAL A 90 2.46 -3.71 -11.12
C VAL A 90 1.34 -2.96 -11.83
N LEU A 91 1.04 -1.73 -11.43
CA LEU A 91 0.00 -0.94 -12.09
C LEU A 91 0.32 -0.67 -13.57
N ALA A 92 1.59 -0.39 -13.89
CA ALA A 92 2.05 -0.20 -15.27
C ALA A 92 1.91 -1.47 -16.11
N ASP A 93 2.28 -2.62 -15.55
CA ASP A 93 2.20 -3.92 -16.23
C ASP A 93 0.74 -4.35 -16.48
N VAL A 94 -0.15 -4.05 -15.53
CA VAL A 94 -1.56 -4.46 -15.58
C VAL A 94 -2.41 -3.59 -16.51
N VAL A 95 -2.20 -2.26 -16.49
CA VAL A 95 -3.00 -1.31 -17.28
C VAL A 95 -2.41 -1.08 -18.67
N GLY A 96 -1.10 -1.27 -18.81
CA GLY A 96 -0.37 -0.87 -20.01
C GLY A 96 -0.10 0.64 -20.05
N MET A 97 0.90 1.03 -20.84
CA MET A 97 1.43 2.40 -20.84
C MET A 97 0.42 3.47 -21.33
N SER A 98 -0.58 3.08 -22.13
CA SER A 98 -1.54 4.02 -22.74
C SER A 98 -2.51 4.66 -21.76
N ASP A 99 -2.89 3.94 -20.71
CA ASP A 99 -3.90 4.37 -19.72
C ASP A 99 -3.31 4.45 -18.30
N PHE A 100 -1.99 4.33 -18.16
CA PHE A 100 -1.28 4.24 -16.88
C PHE A 100 -1.46 5.50 -16.01
N ASP A 101 -1.36 6.68 -16.61
CA ASP A 101 -1.54 7.97 -15.95
C ASP A 101 -2.99 8.16 -15.46
N SER A 102 -3.97 7.77 -16.27
CA SER A 102 -5.40 7.77 -15.90
C SER A 102 -5.67 6.83 -14.71
N ALA A 103 -5.12 5.61 -14.75
CA ALA A 103 -5.25 4.64 -13.67
C ALA A 103 -4.54 5.10 -12.38
N LEU A 104 -3.32 5.66 -12.50
CA LEU A 104 -2.61 6.26 -11.37
C LEU A 104 -3.38 7.43 -10.77
N GLY A 105 -3.99 8.28 -11.61
CA GLY A 105 -4.83 9.39 -11.16
C GLY A 105 -6.00 8.89 -10.31
N LEU A 106 -6.75 7.91 -10.81
CA LEU A 106 -7.84 7.28 -10.07
C LEU A 106 -7.37 6.63 -8.77
N PHE A 107 -6.24 5.92 -8.80
CA PHE A 107 -5.63 5.33 -7.61
C PHE A 107 -5.29 6.39 -6.55
N MET A 108 -4.70 7.51 -6.96
CA MET A 108 -4.37 8.61 -6.07
C MET A 108 -5.62 9.28 -5.49
N LEU A 109 -6.72 9.37 -6.24
CA LEU A 109 -8.01 9.85 -5.73
C LEU A 109 -8.55 8.95 -4.62
N ILE A 110 -8.53 7.63 -4.82
CA ILE A 110 -8.95 6.65 -3.80
C ILE A 110 -8.06 6.78 -2.56
N ARG A 111 -6.74 6.85 -2.75
CA ARG A 111 -5.76 7.03 -1.67
C ARG A 111 -5.98 8.32 -0.88
N SER A 112 -6.22 9.42 -1.59
CA SER A 112 -6.49 10.74 -0.99
C SER A 112 -7.78 10.73 -0.18
N THR A 113 -8.84 10.07 -0.70
CA THR A 113 -10.10 9.91 0.02
C THR A 113 -9.90 9.16 1.35
N GLY A 114 -9.10 8.09 1.34
CA GLY A 114 -8.70 7.38 2.56
C GLY A 114 -7.92 8.27 3.54
N GLY A 115 -6.98 9.08 3.04
CA GLY A 115 -6.23 10.05 3.84
C GLY A 115 -7.12 11.14 4.45
N PHE A 116 -8.12 11.62 3.69
CA PHE A 116 -9.07 12.63 4.14
C PHE A 116 -10.03 12.12 5.22
N LEU A 117 -10.39 10.84 5.17
CA LEU A 117 -11.20 10.20 6.21
C LEU A 117 -10.42 10.00 7.53
N GLY A 118 -9.08 10.02 7.49
CA GLY A 118 -8.22 9.86 8.66
C GLY A 118 -8.49 10.86 9.80
N PRO A 119 -8.38 12.19 9.57
CA PRO A 119 -8.63 13.20 10.60
C PRO A 119 -10.05 13.19 11.19
N PRO A 120 -11.15 13.07 10.40
CA PRO A 120 -12.51 12.89 10.92
C PRO A 120 -12.67 11.63 11.78
N LEU A 121 -12.12 10.49 11.34
CA LEU A 121 -12.14 9.25 12.15
C LEU A 121 -11.38 9.44 13.46
N ALA A 122 -10.18 10.03 13.42
CA ALA A 122 -9.39 10.33 14.61
C ALA A 122 -10.14 11.27 15.57
N GLY A 123 -10.87 12.26 15.03
CA GLY A 123 -11.77 13.14 15.78
C GLY A 123 -12.87 12.34 16.48
N LYS A 124 -13.56 11.46 15.78
CA LYS A 124 -14.64 10.62 16.35
C LYS A 124 -14.13 9.64 17.41
N LEU A 125 -12.94 9.05 17.21
CA LEU A 125 -12.33 8.18 18.22
C LEU A 125 -11.97 8.95 19.50
N ARG A 126 -11.53 10.20 19.39
CA ARG A 126 -11.28 11.08 20.54
C ARG A 126 -12.52 11.38 21.38
N TRP A 127 -13.71 11.32 20.78
CA TRP A 127 -14.97 11.50 21.50
C TRP A 127 -15.38 10.29 22.33
N HIS A 128 -15.01 9.07 21.92
CA HIS A 128 -15.45 7.83 22.59
C HIS A 128 -14.44 7.26 23.59
N PHE A 129 -13.14 7.54 23.45
CA PHE A 129 -12.11 6.92 24.27
C PHE A 129 -11.40 7.91 25.21
N HIS A 130 -11.27 7.55 26.50
CA HIS A 130 -10.42 8.28 27.46
C HIS A 130 -8.96 8.37 26.97
N LYS A 131 -8.36 9.57 27.07
CA LYS A 131 -7.09 9.97 26.43
C LYS A 131 -5.94 8.96 26.52
N HIS A 132 -5.73 8.31 27.67
CA HIS A 132 -4.58 7.41 27.87
C HIS A 132 -4.64 6.08 27.11
N SER A 133 -5.84 5.59 26.80
CA SER A 133 -6.03 4.30 26.10
C SER A 133 -6.26 4.47 24.59
N LEU A 134 -6.43 5.72 24.15
CA LEU A 134 -6.79 6.04 22.77
C LEU A 134 -5.66 5.69 21.79
N LEU A 135 -4.42 6.05 22.10
CA LEU A 135 -3.29 5.87 21.18
C LEU A 135 -3.05 4.40 20.83
N VAL A 136 -3.03 3.55 21.86
CA VAL A 136 -2.85 2.09 21.74
C VAL A 136 -4.02 1.46 20.99
N LYS A 137 -5.25 1.88 21.25
CA LYS A 137 -6.46 1.38 20.56
C LYS A 137 -6.49 1.79 19.09
N CYS A 138 -6.17 3.05 18.77
CA CYS A 138 -6.08 3.51 17.38
C CYS A 138 -5.05 2.69 16.59
N PHE A 139 -3.90 2.43 17.23
CA PHE A 139 -2.85 1.64 16.63
C PHE A 139 -3.30 0.19 16.38
N TYR A 140 -3.97 -0.44 17.36
CA TYR A 140 -4.49 -1.80 17.20
C TYR A 140 -5.56 -1.91 16.11
N ILE A 141 -6.47 -0.92 16.03
CA ILE A 141 -7.51 -0.85 14.99
C ILE A 141 -6.86 -0.68 13.59
N ALA A 142 -5.85 0.18 13.48
CA ALA A 142 -5.10 0.37 12.24
C ALA A 142 -4.38 -0.91 11.80
N GLY A 143 -3.69 -1.57 12.74
CA GLY A 143 -3.04 -2.86 12.51
C GLY A 143 -4.03 -3.95 12.08
N ALA A 144 -5.15 -4.10 12.79
CA ALA A 144 -6.19 -5.08 12.46
C ALA A 144 -6.77 -4.85 11.05
N THR A 145 -7.02 -3.60 10.67
CA THR A 145 -7.53 -3.26 9.34
C THR A 145 -6.52 -3.62 8.24
N LEU A 146 -5.23 -3.37 8.46
CA LEU A 146 -4.19 -3.79 7.52
C LEU A 146 -4.07 -5.31 7.43
N VAL A 147 -4.14 -6.02 8.55
CA VAL A 147 -4.12 -7.49 8.54
C VAL A 147 -5.29 -8.06 7.75
N ILE A 148 -6.50 -7.52 7.94
CA ILE A 148 -7.68 -7.93 7.15
C ILE A 148 -7.43 -7.68 5.65
N SER A 149 -6.88 -6.51 5.29
CA SER A 149 -6.52 -6.20 3.90
C SER A 149 -5.46 -7.15 3.34
N THR A 150 -4.45 -7.50 4.13
CA THR A 150 -3.39 -8.43 3.73
C THR A 150 -3.93 -9.84 3.53
N VAL A 151 -4.79 -10.33 4.44
CA VAL A 151 -5.42 -11.65 4.31
C VAL A 151 -6.22 -11.72 3.00
N PHE A 152 -6.98 -10.68 2.68
CA PHE A 152 -7.71 -10.61 1.42
C PHE A 152 -6.77 -10.64 0.19
N LEU A 153 -5.67 -9.91 0.24
CA LEU A 153 -4.68 -9.85 -0.84
C LEU A 153 -3.95 -11.20 -1.02
N VAL A 154 -3.60 -11.87 0.08
CA VAL A 154 -3.02 -13.22 0.07
C VAL A 154 -4.01 -14.23 -0.52
N VAL A 155 -5.30 -14.17 -0.17
CA VAL A 155 -6.32 -15.05 -0.76
C VAL A 155 -6.38 -14.85 -2.29
N ILE A 156 -6.33 -13.60 -2.77
CA ILE A 156 -6.29 -13.31 -4.20
C ILE A 156 -5.02 -13.88 -4.85
N ASP A 157 -3.85 -13.65 -4.26
CA ASP A 157 -2.57 -14.17 -4.76
C ASP A 157 -2.60 -15.71 -4.88
N GLN A 158 -3.12 -16.39 -3.87
CA GLN A 158 -3.25 -17.86 -3.85
C GLN A 158 -4.26 -18.37 -4.91
N LEU A 159 -5.36 -17.66 -5.13
CA LEU A 159 -6.31 -17.99 -6.20
C LEU A 159 -5.69 -17.80 -7.58
N GLN A 160 -4.86 -16.77 -7.77
CA GLN A 160 -4.12 -16.58 -9.02
C GLN A 160 -3.09 -17.69 -9.25
N GLN A 161 -2.34 -18.06 -8.22
CA GLN A 161 -1.38 -19.17 -8.28
C GLN A 161 -2.07 -20.50 -8.62
N ASN A 162 -3.21 -20.80 -8.01
CA ASN A 162 -3.99 -22.01 -8.32
C ASN A 162 -4.48 -22.02 -9.78
N LYS A 163 -4.96 -20.88 -10.29
CA LYS A 163 -5.40 -20.79 -11.70
C LYS A 163 -4.28 -20.92 -12.71
N GLU A 164 -3.08 -20.45 -12.38
CA GLU A 164 -1.89 -20.66 -13.21
C GLU A 164 -1.45 -22.13 -13.22
N GLN A 165 -1.65 -22.87 -12.12
CA GLN A 165 -1.41 -24.32 -12.10
C GLN A 165 -2.46 -25.10 -12.89
N GLU A 166 -3.74 -24.72 -12.82
CA GLU A 166 -4.79 -25.35 -13.64
C GLU A 166 -4.59 -25.07 -15.14
N THR A 167 -4.04 -23.90 -15.50
CA THR A 167 -3.79 -23.52 -16.91
C THR A 167 -2.55 -24.19 -17.52
N GLN A 168 -1.71 -24.92 -16.76
CA GLN A 168 -0.63 -25.73 -17.33
C GLN A 168 -1.08 -27.13 -17.82
N THR A 169 -2.33 -27.52 -17.57
CA THR A 169 -2.88 -28.78 -18.10
C THR A 169 -3.60 -28.61 -19.45
N ASP A 170 -3.71 -27.38 -19.98
CA ASP A 170 -4.32 -27.15 -21.29
C ASP A 170 -3.53 -26.13 -22.15
N THR A 171 -3.54 -26.34 -23.45
CA THR A 171 -2.55 -25.86 -24.43
C THR A 171 -2.84 -24.42 -24.92
N LYS A 172 -1.76 -23.64 -25.14
CA LYS A 172 -1.62 -22.37 -25.91
C LYS A 172 -1.92 -20.99 -25.24
N PRO A 173 -1.15 -19.94 -25.61
CA PRO A 173 -1.05 -18.70 -24.87
C PRO A 173 -2.28 -17.80 -25.13
N LYS A 174 -3.04 -17.51 -24.08
CA LYS A 174 -4.07 -16.47 -24.10
C LYS A 174 -3.70 -15.39 -23.09
N LYS A 175 -3.53 -14.16 -23.61
CA LYS A 175 -3.40 -12.90 -22.86
C LYS A 175 -4.27 -12.98 -21.59
N GLN A 176 -3.61 -13.07 -20.45
CA GLN A 176 -4.29 -13.13 -19.15
C GLN A 176 -4.95 -11.78 -18.89
N ILE A 177 -6.24 -11.75 -19.19
CA ILE A 177 -7.21 -10.79 -18.72
C ILE A 177 -7.22 -10.92 -17.20
N LEU A 178 -6.50 -10.02 -16.52
CA LEU A 178 -6.52 -9.95 -15.07
C LEU A 178 -7.90 -9.51 -14.59
N LEU A 179 -8.39 -10.34 -13.69
CA LEU A 179 -9.68 -10.32 -13.03
C LEU A 179 -9.84 -9.04 -12.19
N PHE A 180 -10.24 -7.93 -12.82
CA PHE A 180 -11.01 -6.88 -12.18
C PHE A 180 -12.50 -7.11 -12.49
N PRO A 181 -13.29 -7.76 -11.62
CA PRO A 181 -14.73 -7.90 -11.84
C PRO A 181 -15.51 -6.58 -11.64
N SER A 182 -14.85 -5.43 -11.45
CA SER A 182 -15.53 -4.16 -11.19
C SER A 182 -15.09 -2.96 -12.04
N LEU A 183 -14.24 -3.14 -13.05
CA LEU A 183 -13.94 -2.07 -14.01
C LEU A 183 -14.55 -2.29 -15.41
N HIS A 184 -15.45 -3.26 -15.57
CA HIS A 184 -16.24 -3.39 -16.82
C HIS A 184 -17.39 -2.38 -16.90
N PHE A 185 -17.80 -1.77 -15.78
CA PHE A 185 -18.87 -0.75 -15.81
C PHE A 185 -18.36 0.62 -16.29
N LEU A 186 -17.07 0.92 -16.13
CA LEU A 186 -16.46 2.20 -16.53
C LEU A 186 -15.94 2.21 -17.97
N LYS A 187 -15.76 1.04 -18.62
CA LYS A 187 -15.42 0.97 -20.04
C LYS A 187 -16.62 1.08 -21.00
N PHE A 188 -17.86 1.07 -20.48
CA PHE A 188 -19.05 1.18 -21.32
C PHE A 188 -19.51 2.63 -21.58
N LYS A 189 -18.93 3.65 -20.91
CA LYS A 189 -19.35 5.06 -21.07
C LYS A 189 -18.31 6.01 -21.65
N THR A 190 -17.21 5.49 -22.19
CA THR A 190 -16.18 6.31 -22.88
C THR A 190 -15.85 5.76 -24.28
N GLY A 191 -16.82 5.08 -24.91
CA GLY A 191 -16.71 4.53 -26.26
C GLY A 191 -17.66 5.16 -27.30
N LYS A 192 -18.29 6.31 -27.00
CA LYS A 192 -19.27 6.96 -27.92
C LYS A 192 -19.06 8.45 -28.13
N CYS A 193 -17.83 8.97 -28.06
CA CYS A 193 -17.59 10.39 -28.38
C CYS A 193 -16.26 10.66 -29.09
N GLN A 194 -15.83 9.81 -30.03
CA GLN A 194 -14.70 10.10 -30.93
C GLN A 194 -14.91 9.49 -32.32
N GLU A 195 -16.17 9.43 -32.81
CA GLU A 195 -16.44 9.12 -34.21
C GLU A 195 -17.74 9.79 -34.66
N GLN A 196 -17.76 11.12 -34.75
CA GLN A 196 -18.64 11.92 -35.64
C GLN A 196 -18.17 13.38 -35.64
N ASN A 197 -17.07 13.69 -36.34
CA ASN A 197 -16.99 14.85 -37.24
C ASN A 197 -15.59 14.95 -37.88
N MET A 198 -15.47 14.44 -39.10
CA MET A 198 -14.59 15.01 -40.11
C MET A 198 -15.30 14.87 -41.46
N GLY A 199 -15.63 16.01 -42.08
CA GLY A 199 -16.04 16.09 -43.48
C GLY A 199 -17.51 16.43 -43.74
N VAL A 200 -17.88 17.70 -43.58
CA VAL A 200 -18.37 18.53 -44.70
C VAL A 200 -17.80 19.93 -44.56
#